data_AF-A0A5J4E8G6-F1
#
_entry.id   AF-A0A5J4E8G6-F1
#
_cell.length_a   1.000
_cell.length_b   1.000
_cell.length_c   1.000
_cell.angle_alpha   90.00
_cell.angle_beta   90.00
_cell.angle_gamma   90.00
#
_symmetry.space_group_name_H-M   'P 1'
#
loop_
_entity.id
_entity.type
_entity.pdbx_description
1 polymer ?
#
loop_
_entity_poly.entity_id
_entity_poly.type
_entity_poly.pdbx_seq_one_letter_code
_entity_poly.pdbx_strand_id
1 'polypeptide(L)'
;MYISADLLKKILSINRKGKTDNEAGFKNITHEERSYGDNDALNLEIQDFIAAIKDGGRPKVNGEDGKRALETAIEITSQIKAPI
;
A
#
# COMPACT_ATOMS: atom_id res chain seq x y z
N MET A 1 -5.24 19.55 -3.76
CA MET A 1 -5.76 18.17 -3.74
C MET A 1 -4.90 17.41 -2.76
N TYR A 2 -5.51 16.68 -1.84
CA TYR A 2 -4.82 15.87 -0.84
C TYR A 2 -5.29 14.43 -0.99
N ILE A 3 -4.35 13.49 -0.98
CA ILE A 3 -4.61 12.07 -1.13
C ILE A 3 -3.99 11.37 0.07
N SER A 4 -4.77 10.51 0.72
CA SER A 4 -4.28 9.64 1.80
C SER A 4 -4.65 8.19 1.50
N ALA A 5 -3.72 7.28 1.78
CA ALA A 5 -3.93 5.85 1.67
C ALA A 5 -3.80 5.20 3.04
N ASP A 6 -4.88 4.58 3.52
CA ASP A 6 -4.86 3.67 4.66
C ASP A 6 -4.65 2.25 4.12
N LEU A 7 -3.42 1.74 4.24
CA LEU A 7 -3.04 0.42 3.72
C LEU A 7 -3.61 -0.74 4.55
N LEU A 8 -3.94 -0.50 5.82
CA LEU A 8 -4.52 -1.52 6.69
C LEU A 8 -6.00 -1.74 6.34
N LYS A 9 -6.75 -0.65 6.16
CA LYS A 9 -8.17 -0.69 5.78
C LYS A 9 -8.41 -0.77 4.28
N LYS A 10 -7.34 -0.64 3.47
CA LYS A 10 -7.40 -0.58 2.00
C LYS A 10 -8.31 0.55 1.50
N ILE A 11 -8.21 1.72 2.14
CA ILE A 11 -9.00 2.91 1.79
C ILE A 11 -8.11 3.98 1.16
N LEU A 12 -8.52 4.49 0.01
CA LEU A 12 -7.95 5.68 -0.62
C LEU A 12 -8.93 6.85 -0.46
N SER A 13 -8.51 7.87 0.28
CA SER A 13 -9.31 9.09 0.45
C SER A 13 -8.74 10.20 -0.41
N ILE A 14 -9.61 10.86 -1.19
CA ILE A 14 -9.25 11.96 -2.07
C ILE A 14 -10.03 13.20 -1.64
N ASN A 15 -9.30 14.18 -1.13
CA ASN A 15 -9.83 15.45 -0.67
C ASN A 15 -9.51 16.54 -1.69
N ARG A 16 -10.55 17.21 -2.21
CA ARG A 16 -10.40 18.31 -3.18
C ARG A 16 -11.08 19.56 -2.65
N LYS A 17 -10.49 20.72 -2.98
CA LYS A 17 -11.11 22.02 -2.75
C LYS A 17 -12.31 22.13 -3.67
N GLY A 18 -13.49 22.27 -3.08
CA GLY A 18 -14.76 22.48 -3.74
C GLY A 18 -14.84 23.85 -4.41
N LYS A 19 -15.81 23.97 -5.33
CA LYS A 19 -16.00 25.20 -6.13
C LYS A 19 -16.80 26.27 -5.39
N THR A 20 -17.66 25.86 -4.45
CA THR A 20 -18.53 26.74 -3.66
C THR A 20 -17.92 27.08 -2.32
N ASP A 21 -18.29 28.24 -1.80
CA ASP A 21 -17.96 28.66 -0.44
C ASP A 21 -19.05 28.21 0.54
N ASN A 22 -18.68 27.99 1.80
CA ASN A 22 -19.60 27.79 2.90
C ASN A 22 -20.07 29.15 3.45
N GLU A 23 -21.00 29.12 4.41
CA GLU A 23 -21.58 30.32 5.03
C GLU A 23 -20.53 31.22 5.72
N ALA A 24 -19.37 30.66 6.07
CA ALA A 24 -18.23 31.38 6.65
C ALA A 24 -17.22 31.88 5.59
N GLY A 25 -17.50 31.73 4.30
CA GLY A 25 -16.64 32.21 3.20
C GLY A 25 -15.46 31.31 2.84
N PHE A 26 -15.35 30.12 3.45
CA PHE A 26 -14.31 29.15 3.11
C PHE A 26 -14.80 28.21 2.00
N LYS A 27 -13.90 27.83 1.10
CA LYS A 27 -14.19 26.85 0.05
C LYS A 27 -14.52 25.50 0.68
N ASN A 28 -15.65 24.90 0.28
CA ASN A 28 -16.05 23.57 0.72
C ASN A 28 -14.97 22.54 0.38
N ILE A 29 -14.90 21.43 1.11
CA ILE A 29 -14.03 20.30 0.76
C ILE A 29 -14.91 19.16 0.26
N THR A 30 -14.63 18.67 -0.94
CA THR A 30 -15.25 17.43 -1.44
C THR A 30 -14.38 16.25 -1.01
N HIS A 31 -15.01 15.25 -0.43
CA HIS A 31 -14.37 14.02 0.03
C HIS A 31 -14.89 12.83 -0.80
N GLU A 32 -13.96 12.05 -1.35
CA GLU A 32 -14.24 10.80 -2.08
C GLU A 32 -13.43 9.68 -1.41
N GLU A 33 -14.10 8.60 -1.03
CA GLU A 33 -13.43 7.38 -0.56
C GLU A 33 -13.55 6.28 -1.60
N ARG A 34 -12.46 5.54 -1.79
CA ARG A 34 -12.45 4.28 -2.52
C ARG A 34 -11.98 3.20 -1.58
N SER A 35 -12.86 2.24 -1.32
CA SER A 35 -12.51 1.00 -0.64
C SER A 35 -12.11 -0.03 -1.69
N TYR A 36 -10.97 -0.67 -1.47
CA TYR A 36 -10.58 -1.83 -2.24
C TYR A 36 -10.98 -3.06 -1.44
N GLY A 37 -11.76 -3.93 -2.08
CA GLY A 37 -12.31 -5.12 -1.42
C GLY A 37 -11.21 -6.02 -0.84
N ASP A 38 -11.63 -6.89 0.09
CA ASP A 38 -10.79 -7.96 0.58
C ASP A 38 -10.51 -8.96 -0.53
N ASN A 39 -9.45 -8.67 -1.28
CA ASN A 39 -8.73 -9.72 -1.94
C ASN A 39 -7.98 -10.48 -0.85
N ASP A 40 -8.28 -11.76 -0.69
CA ASP A 40 -7.53 -12.66 0.16
C ASP A 40 -6.09 -12.70 -0.39
N ALA A 41 -5.24 -11.87 0.20
CA ALA A 41 -3.90 -11.64 -0.28
C ALA A 41 -3.08 -12.94 -0.26
N LEU A 42 -3.33 -13.81 0.72
CA LEU A 42 -2.69 -15.11 0.82
C LEU A 42 -3.14 -16.04 -0.31
N ASN A 43 -4.45 -16.11 -0.57
CA ASN A 43 -4.95 -16.91 -1.70
C ASN A 43 -4.36 -16.41 -3.03
N LEU A 44 -4.34 -15.10 -3.29
CA LEU A 44 -3.72 -14.55 -4.49
C LEU A 44 -2.23 -14.90 -4.63
N GLU A 45 -1.48 -14.83 -3.53
CA GLU A 45 -0.06 -15.16 -3.51
C GLU A 45 0.17 -16.64 -3.83
N ILE A 46 -0.67 -17.53 -3.29
CA ILE A 46 -0.64 -18.96 -3.61
C ILE A 46 -0.98 -19.21 -5.09
N GLN A 47 -1.99 -18.52 -5.63
CA GLN A 47 -2.32 -18.63 -7.07
C GLN A 47 -1.17 -18.16 -7.96
N ASP A 48 -0.52 -17.04 -7.61
CA ASP A 48 0.65 -16.51 -8.34
C ASP A 48 1.82 -17.50 -8.32
N PHE A 49 2.09 -18.09 -7.15
CA PHE A 49 3.13 -19.10 -6.98
C PHE A 49 2.88 -20.34 -7.83
N ILE A 50 1.66 -20.89 -7.80
CA ILE A 50 1.29 -22.06 -8.59
C ILE A 50 1.36 -21.75 -10.09
N ALA A 51 0.93 -20.56 -10.52
CA ALA A 51 1.01 -20.14 -11.92
C ALA A 51 2.46 -20.05 -12.39
N ALA A 52 3.35 -19.45 -11.60
CA ALA A 52 4.78 -19.38 -11.92
C ALA A 52 5.41 -20.77 -12.11
N ILE A 53 5.03 -21.75 -11.27
CA ILE A 53 5.49 -23.14 -11.42
C ILE A 53 4.97 -23.76 -12.71
N LYS A 54 3.65 -23.65 -12.97
CA LYS A 54 3.01 -24.27 -14.13
C LYS A 54 3.54 -23.74 -15.45
N ASP A 55 3.76 -22.43 -15.52
CA ASP A 55 4.18 -21.75 -16.74
C ASP A 55 5.70 -21.69 -16.90
N GLY A 56 6.47 -22.19 -15.92
CA GLY A 56 7.92 -22.01 -15.86
C GLY A 56 8.34 -20.53 -15.77
N GLY A 57 7.42 -19.68 -15.30
CA GLY A 57 7.59 -18.23 -15.21
C GLY A 57 8.31 -17.79 -13.93
N ARG A 58 8.62 -16.49 -13.86
CA ARG A 58 9.19 -15.88 -12.66
C ARG A 58 8.04 -15.39 -11.75
N PRO A 59 8.00 -15.77 -10.46
CA PRO A 59 7.02 -15.24 -9.53
C PRO A 59 7.21 -13.74 -9.34
N LYS A 60 6.15 -13.02 -8.95
CA LYS A 60 6.23 -11.57 -8.71
C LYS A 60 7.30 -11.17 -7.69
N VAL A 61 7.54 -12.03 -6.70
CA VAL A 61 8.61 -11.91 -5.71
C VAL A 61 9.40 -13.21 -5.72
N ASN A 62 10.68 -13.15 -6.08
CA ASN A 62 11.56 -14.31 -6.05
C ASN A 62 12.41 -14.36 -4.77
N GLY A 63 13.21 -15.41 -4.60
CA GLY A 63 14.07 -15.56 -3.42
C GLY A 63 15.13 -14.47 -3.26
N GLU A 64 15.65 -13.92 -4.36
CA GLU A 64 16.63 -12.83 -4.33
C GLU A 64 15.98 -11.52 -3.86
N ASP A 65 14.74 -11.27 -4.26
CA ASP A 65 13.94 -10.14 -3.80
C ASP A 65 13.72 -10.25 -2.28
N GLY A 66 13.35 -11.45 -1.80
CA GLY A 66 13.23 -11.76 -0.38
C GLY A 66 14.54 -11.55 0.40
N LYS A 67 15.68 -11.98 -0.15
CA LYS A 67 17.00 -11.75 0.46
C LYS A 67 17.30 -10.26 0.63
N ARG A 68 17.08 -9.44 -0.41
CA ARG A 68 17.32 -7.99 -0.36
C ARG A 68 16.40 -7.28 0.64
N ALA A 69 15.13 -7.69 0.70
CA ALA A 69 14.19 -7.17 1.67
C ALA A 69 14.62 -7.50 3.12
N LEU A 70 15.07 -8.74 3.36
CA LEU A 70 15.56 -9.17 4.66
C LEU A 70 16.83 -8.42 5.10
N GLU A 71 17.79 -8.23 4.19
CA GLU A 71 19.01 -7.45 4.46
C GLU A 71 18.65 -6.01 4.90
N THR A 72 17.71 -5.38 4.19
CA THR A 72 17.23 -4.04 4.54
C THR A 72 16.55 -4.01 5.91
N ALA A 73 15.73 -5.01 6.23
CA ALA A 73 15.06 -5.12 7.53
C ALA A 73 16.06 -5.28 8.69
N ILE A 74 17.12 -6.07 8.47
CA ILE A 74 18.22 -6.24 9.44
C ILE A 74 18.94 -4.90 9.67
N GLU A 75 19.24 -4.17 8.61
CA GLU A 75 19.91 -2.87 8.68
C GLU A 75 19.08 -1.84 9.47
N ILE A 76 17.79 -1.70 9.15
CA ILE A 76 16.86 -0.84 9.90
C ILE A 76 16.83 -1.23 11.37
N THR A 77 16.75 -2.54 11.67
CA THR A 77 16.72 -3.05 13.04
C THR A 77 18.02 -2.74 13.79
N SER A 78 19.16 -2.81 13.11
CA SER A 78 20.48 -2.47 13.66
C SER A 78 20.53 -0.99 14.07
N GLN A 79 20.09 -0.10 13.18
CA GLN A 79 20.09 1.35 13.44
C GLN A 79 19.15 1.74 14.59
N ILE A 80 17.99 1.08 14.73
CA ILE A 80 17.06 1.32 15.85
C ILE A 80 17.66 0.86 17.19
N LYS A 81 18.48 -0.20 17.19
CA LYS A 81 19.09 -0.75 18.41
C LYS A 81 20.40 -0.06 18.80
N ALA A 82 21.01 0.70 17.90
CA ALA A 82 22.22 1.43 18.20
C ALA A 82 21.95 2.48 19.30
N PRO A 83 22.77 2.53 20.36
CA PRO A 83 22.66 3.60 21.35
C PRO A 83 22.97 4.95 20.69
N ILE A 84 22.24 5.98 21.11
CA ILE A 84 22.41 7.38 20.65
C ILE A 84 23.76 7.92 21.16
#